data_AF-A0A453EN92-F1
#
_entry.id   AF-A0A453EN92-F1
#
_cell.length_a   1.000
_cell.length_b   1.000
_cell.length_c   1.000
_cell.angle_alpha   90.00
_cell.angle_beta   90.00
_cell.angle_gamma   90.00
#
_symmetry.space_group_name_H-M   'P 1'
#
loop_
_entity.id
_entity.type
_entity.pdbx_description
1 polymer ?
#
loop_
_entity_poly.entity_id
_entity_poly.type
_entity_poly.pdbx_seq_one_letter_code
_entity_poly.pdbx_strand_id
1 'polypeptide(L)' 'METILKQANQAEEAIEAIRSFRDCCPNEAQESLDNILLGLYKVSRACKFMYVS' A
#
# COMPACT_ATOMS: atom_id res chain seq x y z
N MET A 1 13.03 -7.69 14.09
CA MET A 1 11.95 -6.67 14.12
C MET A 1 12.17 -5.52 13.14
N GLU A 2 13.42 -5.22 12.71
CA GLU A 2 13.73 -4.13 11.76
C GLU A 2 13.11 -4.31 10.35
N THR A 3 13.06 -5.54 9.85
CA THR A 3 12.56 -5.83 8.50
C THR A 3 11.07 -5.57 8.34
N ILE A 4 10.29 -5.78 9.40
CA ILE A 4 8.83 -5.59 9.43
C ILE A 4 8.48 -4.09 9.43
N LEU A 5 9.19 -3.30 10.24
CA LEU A 5 9.05 -1.83 10.28
C LEU A 5 9.43 -1.19 8.94
N LYS A 6 10.53 -1.66 8.33
CA LYS A 6 10.95 -1.21 7.00
C LYS A 6 9.90 -1.53 5.93
N GLN A 7 9.27 -2.71 6.00
CA GLN A 7 8.27 -3.12 5.01
C GLN A 7 6.95 -2.36 5.16
N ALA A 8 6.54 -2.02 6.39
CA ALA A 8 5.39 -1.15 6.63
C ALA A 8 5.62 0.26 6.06
N ASN A 9 6.81 0.84 6.27
CA ASN A 9 7.18 2.14 5.72
C ASN A 9 7.20 2.15 4.18
N GLN A 10 7.73 1.08 3.56
CA GLN A 10 7.71 0.94 2.10
C GLN A 10 6.28 0.80 1.53
N ALA A 11 5.38 0.15 2.28
CA ALA A 11 3.98 0.06 1.86
C ALA A 11 3.27 1.43 1.92
N GLU A 12 3.52 2.24 2.95
CA GLU A 12 2.98 3.60 3.04
C GLU A 12 3.50 4.51 1.92
N GLU A 13 4.82 4.51 1.67
CA GLU A 13 5.43 5.27 0.57
C GLU A 13 4.85 4.87 -0.79
N ALA A 14 4.66 3.57 -1.03
CA ALA A 14 4.04 3.08 -2.26
C ALA A 14 2.58 3.54 -2.39
N ILE A 15 1.81 3.56 -1.29
CA ILE A 15 0.42 4.05 -1.29
C ILE A 15 0.38 5.55 -1.63
N GLU A 16 1.27 6.36 -1.06
CA GLU A 16 1.32 7.81 -1.34
C GLU A 16 1.73 8.09 -2.79
N ALA A 17 2.73 7.38 -3.31
CA ALA A 17 3.12 7.48 -4.72
C ALA A 17 1.95 7.14 -5.64
N ILE A 18 1.28 6.00 -5.41
CA ILE A 18 0.13 5.55 -6.21
C ILE A 18 -1.04 6.54 -6.14
N ARG A 19 -1.33 7.11 -4.96
CA ARG A 19 -2.36 8.16 -4.82
C ARG A 19 -2.03 9.40 -5.66
N SER A 20 -0.76 9.80 -5.73
CA SER A 20 -0.31 10.91 -6.58
C SER A 20 -0.45 10.60 -8.07
N PHE A 21 -0.19 9.35 -8.49
CA PHE A 21 -0.38 8.91 -9.87
C PHE A 21 -1.86 8.75 -10.27
N ARG A 22 -2.76 8.52 -9.31
CA ARG A 22 -4.19 8.32 -9.55
C ARG A 22 -4.86 9.55 -10.19
N ASP A 23 -4.42 10.75 -9.83
CA ASP A 23 -4.87 12.01 -10.43
C ASP A 23 -4.36 12.22 -11.87
N CYS A 24 -3.25 11.57 -12.24
CA CYS A 24 -2.65 11.65 -13.57
C CYS A 24 -3.15 10.58 -14.55
N CYS A 25 -3.88 9.57 -14.08
CA CYS A 25 -4.24 8.38 -14.86
C CYS A 25 -5.74 8.32 -15.19
N PRO A 26 -6.12 7.89 -16.41
CA PRO A 26 -7.52 7.71 -16.82
C PRO A 26 -8.21 6.56 -16.06
N ASN A 27 -9.54 6.55 -16.06
CA ASN A 27 -10.38 5.62 -15.28
C ASN A 27 -10.01 4.13 -15.45
N GLU A 28 -9.51 3.73 -16.61
CA GLU A 28 -9.08 2.36 -16.90
C GLU A 28 -7.88 1.92 -16.05
N ALA A 29 -6.95 2.84 -15.76
CA ALA A 29 -5.84 2.60 -14.87
C ALA A 29 -6.25 2.72 -13.39
N GLN A 30 -7.35 3.42 -13.08
CA GLN A 30 -7.82 3.55 -11.71
C GLN A 30 -8.24 2.21 -11.11
N GLU A 31 -8.89 1.33 -11.87
CA GLU A 31 -9.29 0.00 -11.37
C GLU A 31 -8.06 -0.86 -11.01
N SER A 32 -7.02 -0.83 -11.84
CA SER A 32 -5.75 -1.50 -11.53
C SER A 32 -5.04 -0.87 -10.32
N LEU A 33 -5.03 0.47 -10.22
CA LEU A 33 -4.43 1.18 -9.08
C LEU A 33 -5.16 0.85 -7.78
N ASP A 34 -6.50 0.82 -7.77
CA ASP A 34 -7.31 0.47 -6.60
C ASP A 34 -7.02 -0.95 -6.11
N ASN A 35 -6.87 -1.89 -7.05
CA ASN A 35 -6.58 -3.29 -6.72
C ASN A 35 -5.18 -3.45 -6.07
N ILE A 36 -4.18 -2.70 -6.57
CA ILE A 36 -2.82 -2.64 -5.98
C ILE A 36 -2.86 -1.96 -4.61
N LEU A 37 -3.59 -0.85 -4.47
CA LEU A 37 -3.75 -0.12 -3.22
C LEU A 37 -4.34 -1.01 -2.12
N LEU A 38 -5.39 -1.77 -2.46
CA LEU A 38 -6.02 -2.74 -1.57
C LEU A 38 -5.05 -3.83 -1.13
N GLY A 39 -4.19 -4.30 -2.05
CA GLY A 39 -3.12 -5.24 -1.76
C GLY A 39 -2.09 -4.69 -0.77
N LEU A 40 -1.64 -3.45 -0.98
CA LEU A 40 -0.71 -2.76 -0.07
C LEU A 40 -1.33 -2.55 1.32
N TYR A 41 -2.60 -2.15 1.39
CA TYR A 41 -3.32 -2.05 2.67
C TYR A 41 -3.46 -3.39 3.39
N LYS A 42 -3.68 -4.49 2.66
CA LYS A 42 -3.70 -5.84 3.24
C LYS A 42 -2.34 -6.24 3.79
N VAL A 43 -1.26 -6.00 3.05
CA VAL A 43 0.12 -6.30 3.50
C VAL A 43 0.49 -5.46 4.73
N SER A 44 0.17 -4.18 4.72
CA SER A 44 0.39 -3.28 5.86
C SER A 44 -0.42 -3.71 7.09
N ARG A 45 -1.71 -4.05 6.93
CA ARG A 45 -2.53 -4.60 8.03
C ARG A 45 -2.04 -5.96 8.52
N ALA A 46 -1.55 -6.83 7.65
CA ALA A 46 -1.01 -8.13 8.07
C ALA A 46 0.23 -7.97 8.95
N CYS A 47 1.15 -7.06 8.60
CA CYS A 47 2.28 -6.68 9.46
C CYS A 47 1.83 -6.11 10.81
N LYS A 48 0.78 -5.28 10.82
CA LYS A 48 0.24 -4.67 12.04
C LYS A 48 -0.49 -5.69 12.93
N PHE A 49 -1.17 -6.67 12.33
CA PHE A 49 -1.90 -7.71 13.05
C PHE A 49 -0.96 -8.72 13.73
N MET A 50 0.16 -9.09 13.08
CA MET A 50 1.20 -9.93 13.70
C MET A 50 1.95 -9.25 14.85
N TYR A 51 1.86 -7.92 14.97
CA TYR A 51 2.53 -7.16 16.05
C TYR A 51 1.61 -6.86 17.24
N VAL A 52 0.32 -7.22 17.17
CA VAL A 52 -0.70 -6.93 18.20
C VAL A 52 -1.30 -8.22 18.81
N SER A 53 -0.82 -9.41 18.44
CA SER A 53 -1.20 -10.70 19.07
C SER A 53 -0.04 -11.34 19.83
#